data_AF-A0A9X1PLW8-F1
#
_entry.id   AF-A0A9X1PLW8-F1
#
_cell.length_a   1.000
_cell.length_b   1.000
_cell.length_c   1.000
_cell.angle_alpha   90.00
_cell.angle_beta   90.00
_cell.angle_gamma   90.00
#
_symmetry.space_group_name_H-M   'P 1'
#
loop_
_entity.id
_entity.type
_entity.pdbx_description
1 polymer ?
#
loop_
_entity_poly.entity_id
_entity_poly.type
_entity_poly.pdbx_seq_one_letter_code
_entity_poly.pdbx_strand_id
1 'polypeptide(L)'
;MKTPRILMISAGIISTCLLVFFFQKLKSSSTTSTDALDSTFHEHVIGTFELNEQSLTHSFSHYALTLDKHTDEASINKLLAEIPDAEQLIITILMPGTDFASAPNALSEVRSGAYDAKIEAFCRALANRSGTIYLRWNPEMEVPVQLYPWQYQAPNDYIEAFNHFSKLSKSVFPAVKIVWGAAGYPGTDEYWPGGAYVDNVSITINGKSESKATAFPAVKDLEVNVRRKIQRMRMFGKPVLVLNAGNDHEADVKTALTNAAATTRRDAAYLYQIEDTASASKIEGRGEPLIGVYDPKKLLVNSGLLGAEHIFIDLENVQNGQFEKEFNAIVSRQHDAIVSIEPWRDLKVRKDSNVLGNVINGVYDAEFAEIYRVLSTGKQTVYLRFAHEMEIPIHRYAWQSQDPALYIKAFRYFMNFDKLKNKRIKKVWGPAGDRGSMEWWPGGDVVDYISIAIYGLPDKNITDPEKQESFEAIYNRKAYRMRLANKPIFITEFGVKGPEDFQQKWLSKAAKVIGSHPEIRGVSYFNLADNPKVWGNIPAPDWSVSKETFQHFVTTLSESR
;
A
#
# COMPACT_ATOMS: atom_id res chain seq x y z
N MET A 1 37.47 6.12 -56.54
CA MET A 1 36.40 5.58 -55.66
C MET A 1 37.04 5.35 -54.29
N LYS A 2 37.12 6.31 -53.35
CA LYS A 2 36.09 6.86 -52.44
C LYS A 2 35.18 5.76 -51.82
N THR A 3 35.00 5.56 -50.52
CA THR A 3 35.66 5.91 -49.23
C THR A 3 34.86 5.15 -48.15
N PRO A 4 35.43 4.72 -47.01
CA PRO A 4 34.66 4.21 -45.87
C PRO A 4 34.21 5.39 -45.00
N ARG A 5 32.91 5.56 -44.73
CA ARG A 5 32.41 6.68 -43.90
C ARG A 5 31.22 6.41 -42.99
N ILE A 6 30.75 5.17 -42.85
CA ILE A 6 29.50 4.90 -42.12
C ILE A 6 29.72 4.36 -40.69
N LEU A 7 30.90 3.82 -40.35
CA LEU A 7 31.14 3.30 -38.99
C LEU A 7 31.65 4.32 -37.95
N MET A 8 32.12 5.52 -38.35
CA MET A 8 32.62 6.53 -37.40
C MET A 8 31.55 7.48 -36.87
N ILE A 9 30.38 7.56 -37.49
CA ILE A 9 29.33 8.51 -37.07
C ILE A 9 28.50 7.93 -35.91
N SER A 10 28.31 6.61 -35.85
CA SER A 10 27.56 5.94 -34.77
C SER A 10 28.31 5.94 -33.43
N ALA A 11 29.64 5.74 -33.46
CA ALA A 11 30.47 5.80 -32.26
C ALA A 11 30.65 7.24 -31.74
N GLY A 12 30.69 8.23 -32.65
CA GLY A 12 30.71 9.65 -32.30
C GLY A 12 29.41 10.12 -31.65
N ILE A 13 28.24 9.71 -32.16
CA ILE A 13 26.94 10.08 -31.60
C ILE A 13 26.70 9.43 -30.24
N ILE A 14 27.08 8.16 -30.05
CA ILE A 14 26.95 7.49 -28.74
C ILE A 14 27.92 8.10 -27.71
N SER A 15 29.14 8.44 -28.11
CA SER A 15 30.11 9.11 -27.22
C SER A 15 29.71 10.55 -26.89
N THR A 16 29.12 11.28 -27.85
CA THR A 16 28.61 12.65 -27.62
C THR A 16 27.32 12.64 -26.80
N CYS A 17 26.42 11.66 -26.99
CA CYS A 17 25.25 11.48 -26.13
C CYS A 17 25.63 11.05 -24.71
N LEU A 18 26.62 10.16 -24.54
CA LEU A 18 27.15 9.79 -23.23
C LEU A 18 27.85 10.98 -22.56
N LEU A 19 28.63 11.77 -23.29
CA LEU A 19 29.24 13.01 -22.78
C LEU A 19 28.21 14.08 -22.45
N VAL A 20 27.14 14.26 -23.24
CA VAL A 20 26.05 15.19 -22.93
C VAL A 20 25.24 14.70 -21.73
N PHE A 21 25.03 13.39 -21.56
CA PHE A 21 24.38 12.81 -20.38
C PHE A 21 25.28 12.92 -19.13
N PHE A 22 26.60 12.75 -19.28
CA PHE A 22 27.57 12.95 -18.20
C PHE A 22 27.72 14.44 -17.84
N PHE A 23 27.72 15.35 -18.82
CA PHE A 23 27.78 16.80 -18.62
C PHE A 23 26.45 17.40 -18.14
N GLN A 24 25.31 16.77 -18.43
CA GLN A 24 24.02 17.10 -17.80
C GLN A 24 23.96 16.61 -16.35
N LYS A 25 24.57 15.46 -16.02
CA LYS A 25 24.79 15.05 -14.61
C LYS A 25 25.80 15.93 -13.87
N LEU A 26 26.84 16.43 -14.55
CA LEU A 26 27.83 17.39 -14.01
C LEU A 26 27.31 18.83 -13.97
N LYS A 27 26.10 19.09 -14.51
CA LYS A 27 25.30 20.29 -14.22
C LYS A 27 24.24 19.97 -13.15
N SER A 28 24.58 19.21 -12.11
CA SER A 28 23.97 19.52 -10.83
C SER A 28 24.59 20.83 -10.38
N SER A 29 23.87 21.93 -10.59
CA SER A 29 24.19 23.15 -9.84
C SER A 29 24.09 22.75 -8.38
N SER A 30 25.22 22.69 -7.67
CA SER A 30 25.23 22.75 -6.22
C SER A 30 24.72 24.14 -5.82
N THR A 31 23.42 24.34 -5.93
CA THR A 31 22.77 25.49 -5.31
C THR A 31 22.88 25.26 -3.82
N THR A 32 23.83 25.95 -3.20
CA THR A 32 23.82 26.15 -1.75
C THR A 32 22.45 26.71 -1.40
N SER A 33 21.60 25.88 -0.81
CA SER A 33 20.31 26.31 -0.28
C SER A 33 20.59 27.33 0.82
N THR A 34 19.82 28.42 0.86
CA THR A 34 19.88 29.39 1.96
C THR A 34 18.54 29.38 2.67
N ASP A 35 18.53 29.70 3.97
CA ASP A 35 17.29 29.90 4.71
C ASP A 35 16.40 30.92 3.98
N ALA A 36 15.17 30.54 3.66
CA ALA A 36 14.27 31.39 2.88
C ALA A 36 12.79 31.12 3.19
N LEU A 37 12.01 32.20 3.30
CA LEU A 37 10.55 32.14 3.24
C LEU A 37 10.13 31.94 1.77
N ASP A 38 9.31 30.95 1.49
CA ASP A 38 8.83 30.70 0.14
C ASP A 38 7.69 31.66 -0.19
N SER A 39 8.02 32.76 -0.87
CA SER A 39 7.05 33.76 -1.33
C SER A 39 6.10 33.25 -2.42
N THR A 40 6.37 32.07 -2.99
CA THR A 40 5.56 31.42 -4.01
C THR A 40 4.71 30.28 -3.46
N PHE A 41 4.71 30.10 -2.13
CA PHE A 41 3.93 29.09 -1.45
C PHE A 41 2.44 29.48 -1.44
N HIS A 42 1.59 28.57 -1.91
CA HIS A 42 0.16 28.80 -2.06
C HIS A 42 -0.71 27.72 -1.41
N GLU A 43 -0.15 26.91 -0.50
CA GLU A 43 -0.98 26.01 0.30
C GLU A 43 -1.59 26.73 1.49
N HIS A 44 -2.84 26.38 1.81
CA HIS A 44 -3.52 26.84 3.01
C HIS A 44 -4.43 25.74 3.54
N VAL A 45 -4.65 25.73 4.86
CA VAL A 45 -5.58 24.79 5.49
C VAL A 45 -7.00 25.27 5.28
N ILE A 46 -7.79 24.49 4.55
CA ILE A 46 -9.21 24.77 4.31
C ILE A 46 -10.11 24.21 5.41
N GLY A 47 -9.60 23.26 6.18
CA GLY A 47 -10.30 22.67 7.30
C GLY A 47 -9.60 21.47 7.92
N THR A 48 -10.21 20.96 8.98
CA THR A 48 -9.82 19.73 9.67
C THR A 48 -10.85 18.65 9.42
N PHE A 49 -10.45 17.38 9.49
CA PHE A 49 -11.38 16.27 9.63
C PHE A 49 -11.00 15.43 10.85
N GLU A 50 -11.97 15.26 11.74
CA GLU A 50 -11.95 14.32 12.84
C GLU A 50 -13.28 13.56 12.87
N LEU A 51 -13.21 12.27 13.18
CA LEU A 51 -14.38 11.41 13.09
C LEU A 51 -15.51 11.87 14.03
N ASN A 52 -15.14 12.25 15.25
CA ASN A 52 -16.06 12.56 16.34
C ASN A 52 -16.33 14.06 16.52
N GLU A 53 -15.69 14.93 15.74
CA GLU A 53 -15.91 16.37 15.82
C GLU A 53 -16.84 16.86 14.72
N GLN A 54 -17.66 17.87 15.04
CA GLN A 54 -18.56 18.50 14.08
C GLN A 54 -17.93 19.67 13.34
N SER A 55 -16.96 20.37 13.96
CA SER A 55 -16.28 21.50 13.33
C SER A 55 -15.28 21.00 12.30
N LEU A 56 -15.31 21.58 11.11
CA LEU A 56 -14.30 21.40 10.06
C LEU A 56 -13.51 22.69 9.83
N THR A 57 -13.95 23.82 10.39
CA THR A 57 -13.41 25.14 10.05
C THR A 57 -12.61 25.72 11.20
N HIS A 58 -11.32 25.92 10.94
CA HIS A 58 -10.40 26.61 11.82
C HIS A 58 -9.59 27.58 10.97
N SER A 59 -9.31 28.77 11.49
CA SER A 59 -8.45 29.73 10.81
C SER A 59 -6.99 29.38 11.07
N PHE A 60 -6.24 29.12 10.00
CA PHE A 60 -4.80 28.89 10.06
C PHE A 60 -4.06 29.93 9.23
N SER A 61 -2.96 30.44 9.75
CA SER A 61 -1.94 31.07 8.93
C SER A 61 -0.93 30.00 8.49
N HIS A 62 -0.62 29.94 7.20
CA HIS A 62 0.25 28.90 6.64
C HIS A 62 1.40 29.51 5.84
N TYR A 63 2.62 29.20 6.24
CA TYR A 63 3.85 29.60 5.56
C TYR A 63 4.72 28.38 5.27
N ALA A 64 5.57 28.47 4.23
CA ALA A 64 6.59 27.48 3.96
C ALA A 64 7.98 28.11 3.99
N LEU A 65 8.93 27.37 4.56
CA LEU A 65 10.29 27.82 4.76
C LEU A 65 11.27 26.74 4.36
N THR A 66 12.34 27.16 3.68
CA THR A 66 13.51 26.32 3.46
C THR A 66 14.51 26.57 4.56
N LEU A 67 15.02 25.51 5.19
CA LEU A 67 16.10 25.58 6.18
C LEU A 67 17.34 24.88 5.62
N ASP A 68 18.47 25.58 5.64
CA ASP A 68 19.79 25.07 5.31
C ASP A 68 20.62 24.83 6.59
N LYS A 69 21.40 23.76 6.60
CA LYS A 69 22.18 23.33 7.78
C LYS A 69 23.32 24.26 8.16
N HIS A 70 23.80 25.12 7.25
CA HIS A 70 24.98 25.97 7.45
C HIS A 70 24.66 27.40 7.90
N THR A 71 23.39 27.76 7.98
CA THR A 71 22.99 29.16 8.24
C THR A 71 22.92 29.45 9.75
N ASP A 72 23.22 30.68 10.18
CA ASP A 72 23.25 31.07 11.60
C ASP A 72 21.86 31.32 12.23
N GLU A 73 21.82 31.52 13.55
CA GLU A 73 20.60 31.78 14.34
C GLU A 73 19.99 33.17 14.06
N ALA A 74 20.81 34.16 13.71
CA ALA A 74 20.34 35.51 13.37
C ALA A 74 19.43 35.49 12.13
N SER A 75 19.79 34.66 11.14
CA SER A 75 19.02 34.50 9.91
C SER A 75 17.65 33.88 10.16
N ILE A 76 17.55 32.90 11.07
CA ILE A 76 16.27 32.31 11.50
C ILE A 76 15.36 33.36 12.11
N ASN A 77 15.89 34.16 13.05
CA ASN A 77 15.10 35.19 13.73
C ASN A 77 14.59 36.25 12.75
N LYS A 78 15.41 36.65 11.78
CA LYS A 78 15.00 37.58 10.72
C LYS A 78 13.82 37.02 9.93
N LEU A 79 13.93 35.77 9.50
CA LEU A 79 12.91 35.12 8.68
C LEU A 79 11.63 34.82 9.46
N LEU A 80 11.71 34.50 10.76
CA LEU A 80 10.54 34.35 11.62
C LEU A 80 9.87 35.69 11.96
N ALA A 81 10.60 36.81 11.94
CA ALA A 81 10.02 38.15 12.14
C ALA A 81 9.10 38.58 10.98
N GLU A 82 9.25 37.98 9.79
CA GLU A 82 8.36 38.20 8.64
C GLU A 82 7.03 37.45 8.77
N ILE A 83 6.93 36.49 9.69
CA ILE A 83 5.71 35.71 9.96
C ILE A 83 4.93 36.39 11.09
N PRO A 84 3.69 36.86 10.88
CA PRO A 84 2.84 37.43 11.93
C PRO A 84 2.39 36.38 12.95
N ASP A 85 2.10 36.82 14.18
CA ASP A 85 1.44 35.97 15.16
C ASP A 85 0.03 35.60 14.70
N ALA A 86 -0.37 34.35 14.98
CA ALA A 86 -1.67 33.80 14.64
C ALA A 86 -2.12 32.83 15.73
N GLU A 87 -3.43 32.71 15.92
CA GLU A 87 -4.00 31.75 16.87
C GLU A 87 -3.55 30.31 16.55
N GLN A 88 -3.53 29.96 15.26
CA GLN A 88 -2.99 28.72 14.75
C GLN A 88 -2.05 29.01 13.57
N LEU A 89 -0.78 28.70 13.76
CA LEU A 89 0.28 28.90 12.77
C LEU A 89 0.80 27.55 12.32
N ILE A 90 0.68 27.23 11.04
CA ILE A 90 1.34 26.08 10.43
C ILE A 90 2.53 26.55 9.60
N ILE A 91 3.65 25.86 9.80
CA ILE A 91 4.90 26.09 9.10
C ILE A 91 5.28 24.79 8.37
N THR A 92 5.23 24.81 7.05
CA THR A 92 5.84 23.74 6.22
C THR A 92 7.35 23.97 6.18
N ILE A 93 8.12 22.98 6.61
CA ILE A 93 9.58 23.05 6.63
C ILE A 93 10.13 22.17 5.52
N LEU A 94 10.92 22.77 4.62
CA LEU A 94 11.65 22.10 3.57
C LEU A 94 13.13 22.07 3.96
N MET A 95 13.67 20.86 4.14
CA MET A 95 15.10 20.63 4.35
C MET A 95 15.62 19.85 3.15
N PRO A 96 16.11 20.52 2.09
CA PRO A 96 16.46 19.88 0.83
C PRO A 96 17.79 19.11 0.88
N GLY A 97 18.63 19.35 1.89
CA GLY A 97 19.97 18.76 1.96
C GLY A 97 20.94 19.32 0.91
N THR A 98 22.13 18.75 0.81
CA THR A 98 23.18 19.25 -0.10
C THR A 98 23.08 18.72 -1.52
N ASP A 99 22.42 17.58 -1.76
CA ASP A 99 22.28 16.98 -3.09
C ASP A 99 20.91 16.33 -3.28
N PHE A 100 20.32 16.56 -4.45
CA PHE A 100 19.06 15.95 -4.91
C PHE A 100 19.24 14.49 -5.36
N ALA A 101 20.46 14.09 -5.74
CA ALA A 101 20.70 12.85 -6.50
C ALA A 101 21.76 11.91 -5.91
N SER A 102 22.40 12.25 -4.78
CA SER A 102 23.40 11.38 -4.15
C SER A 102 23.34 11.40 -2.62
N ALA A 103 23.94 10.38 -1.99
CA ALA A 103 24.15 10.34 -0.56
C ALA A 103 25.45 11.11 -0.18
N PRO A 104 25.47 11.91 0.90
CA PRO A 104 24.37 12.13 1.84
C PRO A 104 23.25 13.02 1.26
N ASN A 105 22.01 12.55 1.40
CA ASN A 105 20.80 13.30 1.04
C ASN A 105 20.16 13.90 2.30
N ALA A 106 19.15 14.76 2.10
CA ALA A 106 18.39 15.43 3.16
C ALA A 106 18.04 14.54 4.37
N LEU A 107 17.58 13.30 4.12
CA LEU A 107 17.12 12.40 5.18
C LEU A 107 18.28 11.88 6.02
N SER A 108 19.38 11.49 5.37
CA SER A 108 20.59 11.02 6.06
C SER A 108 21.27 12.11 6.89
N GLU A 109 21.18 13.36 6.44
CA GLU A 109 21.75 14.51 7.15
C GLU A 109 20.96 14.88 8.40
N VAL A 110 19.63 14.79 8.33
CA VAL A 110 18.79 14.96 9.54
C VAL A 110 19.06 13.82 10.52
N ARG A 111 19.13 12.57 10.06
CA ARG A 111 19.43 11.41 10.92
C ARG A 111 20.79 11.46 11.58
N SER A 112 21.81 12.00 10.90
CA SER A 112 23.17 12.11 11.44
C SER A 112 23.38 13.31 12.36
N GLY A 113 22.35 14.15 12.53
CA GLY A 113 22.38 15.33 13.38
C GLY A 113 22.96 16.58 12.72
N ALA A 114 23.19 16.58 11.40
CA ALA A 114 23.75 17.74 10.71
C ALA A 114 22.82 18.96 10.75
N TYR A 115 21.51 18.76 10.96
CA TYR A 115 20.51 19.81 11.13
C TYR A 115 20.20 20.14 12.60
N ASP A 116 20.82 19.49 13.59
CA ASP A 116 20.35 19.57 14.99
C ASP A 116 20.40 20.99 15.54
N ALA A 117 21.55 21.66 15.43
CA ALA A 117 21.70 23.04 15.87
C ALA A 117 20.69 23.98 15.21
N LYS A 118 20.36 23.74 13.93
CA LYS A 118 19.38 24.50 13.15
C LYS A 118 17.95 24.24 13.66
N ILE A 119 17.57 22.97 13.85
CA ILE A 119 16.26 22.57 14.38
C ILE A 119 16.05 23.16 15.78
N GLU A 120 17.06 23.07 16.65
CA GLU A 120 16.96 23.59 17.99
C GLU A 120 16.81 25.12 18.01
N ALA A 121 17.64 25.85 17.26
CA ALA A 121 17.55 27.30 17.17
C ALA A 121 16.19 27.74 16.62
N PHE A 122 15.68 27.05 15.60
CA PHE A 122 14.36 27.28 15.03
C PHE A 122 13.24 27.05 16.07
N CYS A 123 13.29 25.94 16.81
CA CYS A 123 12.29 25.65 17.83
C CYS A 123 12.36 26.61 19.02
N ARG A 124 13.55 27.03 19.46
CA ARG A 124 13.72 28.05 20.52
C ARG A 124 13.10 29.38 20.12
N ALA A 125 13.32 29.82 18.87
CA ALA A 125 12.74 31.06 18.37
C ALA A 125 11.21 31.01 18.31
N LEU A 126 10.64 29.87 17.90
CA LEU A 126 9.19 29.66 17.87
C LEU A 126 8.54 29.52 19.25
N ALA A 127 9.24 28.97 20.23
CA ALA A 127 8.70 28.73 21.58
C ALA A 127 8.25 30.01 22.31
N ASN A 128 8.73 31.18 21.89
CA ASN A 128 8.38 32.48 22.45
C ASN A 128 7.13 33.13 21.82
N ARG A 129 6.58 32.50 20.77
CA ARG A 129 5.44 33.05 20.03
C ARG A 129 4.11 32.69 20.68
N SER A 130 3.10 33.52 20.44
CA SER A 130 1.72 33.25 20.87
C SER A 130 1.02 32.28 19.90
N GLY A 131 0.00 31.58 20.40
CA GLY A 131 -0.82 30.65 19.61
C GLY A 131 -0.29 29.21 19.55
N THR A 132 -0.99 28.38 18.78
CA THR A 132 -0.63 26.97 18.55
C THR A 132 0.20 26.85 17.28
N ILE A 133 1.39 26.25 17.39
CA ILE A 133 2.33 26.12 16.28
C ILE A 133 2.37 24.67 15.79
N TYR A 134 2.19 24.50 14.49
CA TYR A 134 2.25 23.22 13.78
C TYR A 134 3.46 23.20 12.84
N LEU A 135 4.29 22.17 12.92
CA LEU A 135 5.43 21.97 12.02
C LEU A 135 5.17 20.80 11.08
N ARG A 136 5.07 21.07 9.77
CA ARG A 136 4.89 20.07 8.71
C ARG A 136 6.22 19.89 7.97
N TRP A 137 6.96 18.84 8.31
CA TRP A 137 8.31 18.63 7.81
C TRP A 137 8.34 17.73 6.55
N ASN A 138 9.10 18.16 5.54
CA ASN A 138 9.39 17.43 4.29
C ASN A 138 8.17 16.63 3.76
N PRO A 139 7.12 17.35 3.28
CA PRO A 139 5.85 16.74 2.95
C PRO A 139 5.86 15.95 1.63
N GLU A 140 4.77 15.23 1.37
CA GLU A 140 4.51 14.52 0.11
C GLU A 140 5.58 13.49 -0.28
N MET A 141 6.25 12.92 0.72
CA MET A 141 7.32 11.93 0.58
C MET A 141 6.87 10.66 -0.15
N GLU A 142 5.57 10.34 -0.07
CA GLU A 142 5.00 9.12 -0.62
C GLU A 142 4.69 9.24 -2.12
N VAL A 143 4.69 10.45 -2.68
CA VAL A 143 4.31 10.66 -4.08
C VAL A 143 5.47 10.26 -4.98
N PRO A 144 5.29 9.31 -5.92
CA PRO A 144 6.38 8.77 -6.73
C PRO A 144 6.73 9.71 -7.87
N VAL A 145 7.37 10.83 -7.54
CA VAL A 145 7.90 11.85 -8.45
C VAL A 145 9.24 12.36 -7.91
N GLN A 146 10.02 13.05 -8.73
CA GLN A 146 11.27 13.70 -8.30
C GLN A 146 11.06 15.22 -8.27
N LEU A 147 10.19 15.70 -7.38
CA LEU A 147 10.01 17.12 -7.13
C LEU A 147 10.83 17.59 -5.93
N TYR A 148 10.92 16.75 -4.91
CA TYR A 148 11.67 16.98 -3.68
C TYR A 148 12.73 15.89 -3.45
N PRO A 149 13.84 16.20 -2.77
CA PRO A 149 14.96 15.26 -2.60
C PRO A 149 14.65 14.09 -1.64
N TRP A 150 13.61 14.21 -0.81
CA TRP A 150 13.12 13.15 0.06
C TRP A 150 12.10 12.21 -0.61
N GLN A 151 11.70 12.49 -1.86
CA GLN A 151 10.88 11.56 -2.65
C GLN A 151 11.76 10.48 -3.30
N TYR A 152 11.15 9.33 -3.63
CA TYR A 152 11.87 8.12 -4.09
C TYR A 152 12.96 7.61 -3.15
N GLN A 153 12.86 7.94 -1.86
CA GLN A 153 13.72 7.38 -0.81
C GLN A 153 13.08 6.16 -0.17
N ALA A 154 13.88 5.32 0.49
CA ALA A 154 13.32 4.20 1.22
C ALA A 154 12.41 4.71 2.36
N PRO A 155 11.25 4.08 2.61
CA PRO A 155 10.35 4.54 3.66
C PRO A 155 10.99 4.62 5.05
N ASN A 156 11.86 3.66 5.39
CA ASN A 156 12.58 3.66 6.66
C ASN A 156 13.50 4.87 6.82
N ASP A 157 14.18 5.32 5.75
CA ASP A 157 15.05 6.49 5.83
C ASP A 157 14.25 7.76 6.15
N TYR A 158 13.06 7.91 5.55
CA TYR A 158 12.16 9.01 5.85
C TYR A 158 11.62 8.91 7.28
N ILE A 159 11.16 7.73 7.69
CA ILE A 159 10.60 7.49 9.02
C ILE A 159 11.62 7.81 10.12
N GLU A 160 12.86 7.34 9.99
CA GLU A 160 13.91 7.61 10.96
C GLU A 160 14.26 9.10 11.03
N ALA A 161 14.37 9.77 9.88
CA ALA A 161 14.64 11.21 9.83
C ALA A 161 13.49 12.03 10.43
N PHE A 162 12.24 11.68 10.12
CA PHE A 162 11.05 12.30 10.70
C PHE A 162 11.03 12.12 12.23
N ASN A 163 11.33 10.92 12.71
CA ASN A 163 11.35 10.60 14.12
C ASN A 163 12.43 11.38 14.88
N HIS A 164 13.60 11.58 14.26
CA HIS A 164 14.66 12.43 14.80
C HIS A 164 14.23 13.89 14.87
N PHE A 165 13.71 14.45 13.76
CA PHE A 165 13.18 15.82 13.71
C PHE A 165 12.10 16.06 14.77
N SER A 166 11.14 15.14 14.88
CA SER A 166 10.02 15.22 15.84
C SER A 166 10.51 15.20 17.29
N LYS A 167 11.39 14.25 17.65
CA LYS A 167 11.98 14.14 18.99
C LYS A 167 12.74 15.41 19.38
N LEU A 168 13.62 15.88 18.50
CA LEU A 168 14.44 17.06 18.78
C LEU A 168 13.56 18.30 18.93
N SER A 169 12.61 18.51 18.02
CA SER A 169 11.67 19.63 18.08
C SER A 169 10.89 19.65 19.40
N LYS A 170 10.34 18.49 19.82
CA LYS A 170 9.61 18.35 21.09
C LYS A 170 10.50 18.49 22.33
N SER A 171 11.78 18.14 22.25
CA SER A 171 12.70 18.32 23.38
C SER A 171 12.99 19.80 23.68
N VAL A 172 12.98 20.64 22.64
CA VAL A 172 13.26 22.08 22.74
C VAL A 172 11.98 22.89 22.94
N PHE A 173 10.91 22.53 22.21
CA PHE A 173 9.62 23.19 22.26
C PHE A 173 8.50 22.16 22.51
N PRO A 174 8.26 21.73 23.76
CA PRO A 174 7.32 20.65 24.07
C PRO A 174 5.87 20.86 23.61
N ALA A 175 5.42 22.12 23.52
CA ALA A 175 4.06 22.45 23.11
C ALA A 175 3.85 22.46 21.59
N VAL A 176 4.90 22.37 20.77
CA VAL A 176 4.79 22.33 19.30
C VAL A 176 3.96 21.14 18.85
N LYS A 177 3.16 21.29 17.79
CA LYS A 177 2.44 20.19 17.14
C LYS A 177 3.20 19.71 15.92
N ILE A 178 3.48 18.41 15.84
CA ILE A 178 4.19 17.82 14.70
C ILE A 178 3.19 17.25 13.70
N VAL A 179 3.28 17.69 12.45
CA VAL A 179 2.41 17.28 11.35
C VAL A 179 3.16 16.32 10.43
N TRP A 180 2.66 15.10 10.27
CA TRP A 180 3.12 14.21 9.21
C TRP A 180 2.51 14.64 7.87
N GLY A 181 3.36 15.18 7.01
CA GLY A 181 3.00 15.98 5.84
C GLY A 181 2.57 15.21 4.60
N ALA A 182 1.84 14.09 4.74
CA ALA A 182 1.39 13.31 3.58
C ALA A 182 0.51 14.13 2.62
N ALA A 183 0.54 13.78 1.33
CA ALA A 183 -0.44 14.24 0.34
C ALA A 183 -1.75 13.41 0.44
N GLY A 184 -1.70 12.22 1.03
CA GLY A 184 -2.80 11.26 1.04
C GLY A 184 -2.87 10.43 -0.25
N TYR A 185 -1.75 10.29 -0.95
CA TYR A 185 -1.62 9.49 -2.17
C TYR A 185 -1.60 7.99 -1.84
N PRO A 186 -1.98 7.07 -2.76
CA PRO A 186 -1.81 5.64 -2.55
C PRO A 186 -0.39 5.25 -2.09
N GLY A 187 -0.30 4.50 -1.00
CA GLY A 187 0.96 4.08 -0.37
C GLY A 187 1.55 5.06 0.65
N THR A 188 0.79 6.07 1.07
CA THR A 188 1.14 6.95 2.19
C THR A 188 1.47 6.18 3.47
N ASP A 189 0.74 5.08 3.73
CA ASP A 189 0.94 4.17 4.85
C ASP A 189 2.33 3.52 4.89
N GLU A 190 3.01 3.41 3.76
CA GLU A 190 4.40 2.94 3.71
C GLU A 190 5.35 3.85 4.49
N TYR A 191 5.03 5.14 4.62
CA TYR A 191 5.88 6.18 5.23
C TYR A 191 5.43 6.62 6.63
N TRP A 192 4.47 5.93 7.23
CA TRP A 192 3.93 6.27 8.56
C TRP A 192 5.02 6.21 9.66
N PRO A 193 5.38 7.33 10.31
CA PRO A 193 6.45 7.38 11.30
C PRO A 193 6.10 6.78 12.68
N GLY A 194 4.81 6.55 12.95
CA GLY A 194 4.30 6.05 14.22
C GLY A 194 3.64 7.14 15.06
N GLY A 195 2.58 6.76 15.79
CA GLY A 195 1.71 7.70 16.50
C GLY A 195 2.35 8.48 17.64
N ALA A 196 3.51 8.04 18.14
CA ALA A 196 4.28 8.73 19.19
C ALA A 196 5.01 9.99 18.68
N TYR A 197 5.21 10.12 17.37
CA TYR A 197 5.98 11.20 16.75
C TYR A 197 5.10 12.24 16.05
N VAL A 198 3.79 12.04 16.04
CA VAL A 198 2.85 12.78 15.21
C VAL A 198 1.67 13.25 16.05
N ASP A 199 1.39 14.56 16.01
CA ASP A 199 0.18 15.15 16.60
C ASP A 199 -0.96 15.20 15.57
N ASN A 200 -0.66 15.54 14.30
CA ASN A 200 -1.62 15.68 13.21
C ASN A 200 -1.10 15.03 11.92
N VAL A 201 -2.01 14.64 11.03
CA VAL A 201 -1.66 14.21 9.66
C VAL A 201 -2.23 15.21 8.66
N SER A 202 -1.62 15.33 7.48
CA SER A 202 -2.17 16.17 6.41
C SER A 202 -2.65 15.37 5.20
N ILE A 203 -3.53 15.96 4.43
CA ILE A 203 -3.76 15.62 3.02
C ILE A 203 -3.65 16.89 2.18
N THR A 204 -3.06 16.79 0.98
CA THR A 204 -2.98 17.91 0.04
C THR A 204 -3.98 17.69 -1.08
N ILE A 205 -4.78 18.70 -1.40
CA ILE A 205 -5.63 18.78 -2.58
C ILE A 205 -4.95 19.67 -3.60
N ASN A 206 -4.98 19.27 -4.88
CA ASN A 206 -4.33 19.97 -5.99
C ASN A 206 -2.80 20.13 -5.83
N GLY A 207 -2.17 19.21 -5.08
CA GLY A 207 -0.72 19.23 -4.83
C GLY A 207 0.13 19.10 -6.09
N LYS A 208 1.27 19.81 -6.10
CA LYS A 208 2.21 19.83 -7.24
C LYS A 208 2.88 18.48 -7.49
N SER A 209 3.13 17.68 -6.44
CA SER A 209 3.70 16.34 -6.63
C SER A 209 2.70 15.42 -7.34
N GLU A 210 1.44 15.43 -6.90
CA GLU A 210 0.39 14.56 -7.46
C GLU A 210 0.05 14.91 -8.89
N SER A 211 0.04 16.19 -9.27
CA SER A 211 -0.22 16.61 -10.67
C SER A 211 0.85 16.13 -11.66
N LYS A 212 2.04 15.74 -11.15
CA LYS A 212 3.14 15.17 -11.94
C LYS A 212 3.20 13.64 -11.89
N ALA A 213 2.46 13.00 -10.98
CA ALA A 213 2.52 11.56 -10.77
C ALA A 213 1.67 10.82 -11.81
N THR A 214 2.19 9.71 -12.33
CA THR A 214 1.49 8.85 -13.31
C THR A 214 1.26 7.42 -12.82
N ALA A 215 1.70 7.11 -11.60
CA ALA A 215 1.66 5.76 -11.04
C ALA A 215 0.22 5.26 -10.76
N PHE A 216 -0.72 6.18 -10.51
CA PHE A 216 -2.13 5.87 -10.28
C PHE A 216 -3.04 6.77 -11.12
N PRO A 217 -4.22 6.28 -11.55
CA PRO A 217 -5.21 7.12 -12.22
C PRO A 217 -5.65 8.30 -11.37
N ALA A 218 -5.81 9.47 -11.99
CA ALA A 218 -6.33 10.67 -11.32
C ALA A 218 -7.81 10.52 -10.97
N VAL A 219 -8.16 10.89 -9.73
CA VAL A 219 -9.57 10.97 -9.29
C VAL A 219 -10.08 12.37 -9.60
N LYS A 220 -10.89 12.48 -10.67
CA LYS A 220 -11.38 13.77 -11.19
C LYS A 220 -12.45 14.42 -10.31
N ASP A 221 -13.30 13.59 -9.69
CA ASP A 221 -14.34 14.09 -8.78
C ASP A 221 -13.71 14.52 -7.45
N LEU A 222 -13.92 15.80 -7.09
CA LEU A 222 -13.26 16.42 -5.95
C LEU A 222 -13.74 15.83 -4.60
N GLU A 223 -15.05 15.58 -4.46
CA GLU A 223 -15.61 14.97 -3.25
C GLU A 223 -15.07 13.56 -3.05
N VAL A 224 -15.06 12.75 -4.11
CA VAL A 224 -14.49 11.40 -4.08
C VAL A 224 -12.99 11.46 -3.76
N ASN A 225 -12.24 12.40 -4.34
CA ASN A 225 -10.81 12.54 -4.07
C ASN A 225 -10.54 12.87 -2.59
N VAL A 226 -11.22 13.90 -2.05
CA VAL A 226 -11.09 14.28 -0.64
C VAL A 226 -11.48 13.11 0.26
N ARG A 227 -12.59 12.42 -0.03
CA ARG A 227 -13.05 11.26 0.74
C ARG A 227 -12.04 10.12 0.75
N ARG A 228 -11.47 9.76 -0.41
CA ARG A 228 -10.46 8.70 -0.50
C ARG A 228 -9.18 9.05 0.27
N LYS A 229 -8.74 10.30 0.21
CA LYS A 229 -7.59 10.79 0.98
C LYS A 229 -7.86 10.72 2.50
N ILE A 230 -9.03 11.17 2.97
CA ILE A 230 -9.45 11.00 4.37
C ILE A 230 -9.48 9.52 4.76
N GLN A 231 -10.05 8.66 3.91
CA GLN A 231 -10.12 7.22 4.17
C GLN A 231 -8.72 6.59 4.32
N ARG A 232 -7.72 7.01 3.53
CA ARG A 232 -6.34 6.53 3.71
C ARG A 232 -5.74 6.97 5.05
N MET A 233 -6.15 8.12 5.58
CA MET A 233 -5.68 8.60 6.88
C MET A 233 -6.33 7.89 8.08
N ARG A 234 -7.43 7.16 7.88
CA ARG A 234 -8.24 6.56 8.98
C ARG A 234 -7.44 5.70 9.95
N MET A 235 -6.36 5.08 9.47
CA MET A 235 -5.58 4.11 10.24
C MET A 235 -4.62 4.73 11.26
N PHE A 236 -4.40 6.05 11.19
CA PHE A 236 -3.40 6.71 12.02
C PHE A 236 -3.98 7.27 13.31
N GLY A 237 -5.31 7.41 13.42
CA GLY A 237 -5.99 7.89 14.63
C GLY A 237 -5.60 9.32 15.02
N LYS A 238 -5.27 10.17 14.03
CA LYS A 238 -4.88 11.56 14.23
C LYS A 238 -5.83 12.51 13.50
N PRO A 239 -5.99 13.75 13.99
CA PRO A 239 -6.68 14.78 13.24
C PRO A 239 -6.07 15.02 11.87
N VAL A 240 -6.92 15.13 10.85
CA VAL A 240 -6.50 15.35 9.46
C VAL A 240 -6.60 16.82 9.11
N LEU A 241 -5.48 17.47 8.83
CA LEU A 241 -5.43 18.78 8.23
C LEU A 241 -5.64 18.64 6.71
N VAL A 242 -6.62 19.37 6.17
CA VAL A 242 -6.92 19.35 4.73
C VAL A 242 -6.40 20.63 4.11
N LEU A 243 -5.42 20.49 3.22
CA LEU A 243 -4.72 21.59 2.57
C LEU A 243 -5.18 21.71 1.12
N ASN A 244 -5.27 22.93 0.61
CA ASN A 244 -5.46 23.21 -0.81
C ASN A 244 -4.22 23.93 -1.36
N ALA A 245 -3.57 23.37 -2.38
CA ALA A 245 -2.32 23.87 -2.97
C ALA A 245 -2.52 24.67 -4.28
N GLY A 246 -3.76 24.97 -4.65
CA GLY A 246 -4.10 25.62 -5.92
C GLY A 246 -4.95 26.88 -5.77
N ASN A 247 -5.04 27.64 -6.87
CA ASN A 247 -5.82 28.88 -6.96
C ASN A 247 -7.31 28.67 -7.27
N ASP A 248 -7.74 27.41 -7.42
CA ASP A 248 -9.12 27.07 -7.78
C ASP A 248 -10.04 27.10 -6.55
N HIS A 249 -11.17 27.79 -6.70
CA HIS A 249 -12.41 27.77 -5.92
C HIS A 249 -12.32 27.09 -4.53
N GLU A 250 -11.70 27.75 -3.55
CA GLU A 250 -11.66 27.30 -2.15
C GLU A 250 -13.04 26.84 -1.63
N ALA A 251 -14.11 27.52 -2.07
CA ALA A 251 -15.50 27.17 -1.80
C ALA A 251 -15.88 25.74 -2.26
N ASP A 252 -15.39 25.31 -3.42
CA ASP A 252 -15.64 23.97 -3.96
C ASP A 252 -14.92 22.92 -3.13
N VAL A 253 -13.65 23.17 -2.75
CA VAL A 253 -12.89 22.23 -1.91
C VAL A 253 -13.49 22.15 -0.50
N LYS A 254 -13.97 23.26 0.05
CA LYS A 254 -14.68 23.28 1.33
C LYS A 254 -16.01 22.53 1.27
N THR A 255 -16.74 22.66 0.17
CA THR A 255 -17.98 21.90 -0.09
C THR A 255 -17.68 20.40 -0.19
N ALA A 256 -16.67 20.04 -0.97
CA ALA A 256 -16.21 18.66 -1.11
C ALA A 256 -15.76 18.06 0.22
N LEU A 257 -15.00 18.81 1.04
CA LEU A 257 -14.63 18.40 2.39
C LEU A 257 -15.86 18.16 3.28
N THR A 258 -16.82 19.06 3.26
CA THR A 258 -18.05 18.94 4.07
C THR A 258 -18.83 17.67 3.70
N ASN A 259 -19.03 17.42 2.41
CA ASN A 259 -19.75 16.24 1.93
C ASN A 259 -18.95 14.94 2.18
N ALA A 260 -17.65 14.95 1.89
CA ALA A 260 -16.76 13.83 2.13
C ALA A 260 -16.71 13.46 3.62
N ALA A 261 -16.64 14.44 4.51
CA ALA A 261 -16.68 14.25 5.96
C ALA A 261 -18.03 13.66 6.40
N ALA A 262 -19.16 14.20 5.93
CA ALA A 262 -20.48 13.68 6.24
C ALA A 262 -20.64 12.22 5.79
N THR A 263 -20.21 11.90 4.57
CA THR A 263 -20.27 10.53 4.04
C THR A 263 -19.31 9.59 4.77
N THR A 264 -18.12 10.05 5.12
CA THR A 264 -17.16 9.27 5.93
C THR A 264 -17.73 8.95 7.32
N ARG A 265 -18.38 9.91 7.98
CA ARG A 265 -19.04 9.70 9.27
C ARG A 265 -20.21 8.71 9.17
N ARG A 266 -21.01 8.77 8.11
CA ARG A 266 -22.08 7.77 7.85
C ARG A 266 -21.53 6.36 7.71
N ASP A 267 -20.37 6.22 7.10
CA ASP A 267 -19.72 4.93 6.86
C ASP A 267 -18.78 4.51 8.01
N ALA A 268 -18.70 5.29 9.08
CA ALA A 268 -17.71 5.12 10.12
C ALA A 268 -17.78 3.75 10.81
N ALA A 269 -19.01 3.26 11.02
CA ALA A 269 -19.26 1.95 11.61
C ALA A 269 -18.64 0.79 10.81
N TYR A 270 -18.31 0.99 9.53
CA TYR A 270 -17.63 0.00 8.70
C TYR A 270 -16.15 0.33 8.49
N LEU A 271 -15.81 1.61 8.35
CA LEU A 271 -14.45 2.06 7.99
C LEU A 271 -13.48 2.10 9.18
N TYR A 272 -13.98 2.35 10.40
CA TYR A 272 -13.16 2.57 11.60
C TYR A 272 -13.21 1.40 12.59
N GLN A 273 -13.46 0.18 12.09
CA GLN A 273 -13.33 -1.06 12.88
C GLN A 273 -11.86 -1.45 12.97
N ILE A 274 -11.07 -0.56 13.57
CA ILE A 274 -9.65 -0.73 13.83
C ILE A 274 -9.58 -1.33 15.23
N GLU A 275 -9.22 -2.61 15.32
CA GLU A 275 -8.83 -3.21 16.60
C GLU A 275 -7.72 -2.34 17.21
N ASP A 276 -7.81 -2.07 18.51
CA ASP A 276 -6.79 -1.28 19.20
C ASP A 276 -5.42 -1.94 18.96
N THR A 277 -4.54 -1.27 18.23
CA THR A 277 -3.20 -1.78 17.90
C THR A 277 -2.36 -2.08 19.15
N ALA A 278 -2.72 -1.53 20.32
CA ALA A 278 -2.11 -1.90 21.60
C ALA A 278 -2.51 -3.31 22.08
N SER A 279 -3.65 -3.82 21.61
CA SER A 279 -4.15 -5.18 21.85
C SER A 279 -3.72 -6.19 20.78
N ALA A 280 -2.89 -5.76 19.82
CA ALA A 280 -2.22 -6.61 18.86
C ALA A 280 -1.52 -7.76 19.60
N SER A 281 -2.20 -8.90 19.70
CA SER A 281 -1.57 -10.17 20.03
C SER A 281 -0.36 -10.26 19.12
N LYS A 282 0.85 -10.36 19.70
CA LYS A 282 1.99 -10.91 18.96
C LYS A 282 1.46 -12.18 18.29
N ILE A 283 1.80 -12.38 17.03
CA ILE A 283 1.50 -13.65 16.35
C ILE A 283 2.21 -14.73 17.17
N GLU A 284 1.49 -15.38 18.09
CA GLU A 284 2.08 -16.29 19.06
C GLU A 284 2.41 -17.63 18.38
N GLY A 285 3.61 -18.13 18.64
CA GLY A 285 4.11 -19.44 18.21
C GLY A 285 4.63 -19.51 16.77
N ARG A 286 5.73 -20.23 16.56
CA ARG A 286 6.11 -20.79 15.26
C ARG A 286 5.16 -21.94 14.95
N GLY A 287 4.16 -21.71 14.10
CA GLY A 287 3.37 -22.80 13.50
C GLY A 287 3.94 -23.15 12.14
N GLU A 288 3.89 -24.42 11.75
CA GLU A 288 4.28 -24.81 10.41
C GLU A 288 3.33 -24.16 9.38
N PRO A 289 3.85 -23.54 8.31
CA PRO A 289 3.00 -22.97 7.28
C PRO A 289 2.22 -24.10 6.60
N LEU A 290 0.90 -23.95 6.52
CA LEU A 290 0.05 -24.85 5.76
C LEU A 290 0.44 -24.80 4.28
N ILE A 291 0.76 -25.96 3.70
CA ILE A 291 1.11 -26.08 2.29
C ILE A 291 -0.16 -26.44 1.51
N GLY A 292 -0.54 -25.59 0.57
CA GLY A 292 -1.64 -25.83 -0.35
C GLY A 292 -1.24 -25.71 -1.82
N VAL A 293 -2.14 -26.12 -2.70
CA VAL A 293 -1.99 -25.99 -4.15
C VAL A 293 -3.32 -25.64 -4.82
N TYR A 294 -3.28 -24.73 -5.80
CA TYR A 294 -4.29 -24.66 -6.84
C TYR A 294 -3.82 -25.53 -8.00
N ASP A 295 -4.42 -26.72 -8.14
CA ASP A 295 -3.98 -27.74 -9.09
C ASP A 295 -5.19 -28.47 -9.70
N PRO A 296 -5.96 -27.80 -10.58
CA PRO A 296 -7.19 -28.36 -11.14
C PRO A 296 -6.93 -29.61 -12.00
N LYS A 297 -5.69 -29.82 -12.47
CA LYS A 297 -5.25 -31.03 -13.18
C LYS A 297 -4.86 -32.19 -12.26
N LYS A 298 -4.85 -31.98 -10.94
CA LYS A 298 -4.52 -32.98 -9.90
C LYS A 298 -3.15 -33.64 -10.09
N LEU A 299 -2.18 -32.89 -10.60
CA LEU A 299 -0.81 -33.35 -10.80
C LEU A 299 -0.03 -33.46 -9.48
N LEU A 300 -0.31 -32.58 -8.52
CA LEU A 300 0.33 -32.46 -7.21
C LEU A 300 -0.60 -32.89 -6.07
N VAL A 301 -1.93 -32.77 -6.22
CA VAL A 301 -2.94 -33.08 -5.17
C VAL A 301 -2.73 -34.46 -4.51
N ASN A 302 -2.36 -35.47 -5.30
CA ASN A 302 -2.19 -36.85 -4.81
C ASN A 302 -0.76 -37.19 -4.35
N SER A 303 0.10 -36.19 -4.13
CA SER A 303 1.50 -36.40 -3.72
C SER A 303 1.67 -36.78 -2.25
N GLY A 304 0.68 -36.49 -1.40
CA GLY A 304 0.78 -36.63 0.06
C GLY A 304 1.64 -35.54 0.74
N LEU A 305 1.98 -34.48 0.02
CA LEU A 305 2.90 -33.42 0.48
C LEU A 305 2.20 -32.10 0.89
N LEU A 306 0.89 -31.99 0.68
CA LEU A 306 0.09 -30.79 0.96
C LEU A 306 -0.98 -31.09 2.02
N GLY A 307 -1.35 -30.04 2.76
CA GLY A 307 -2.43 -30.07 3.73
C GLY A 307 -3.71 -29.42 3.24
N ALA A 308 -3.67 -28.65 2.14
CA ALA A 308 -4.85 -27.94 1.63
C ALA A 308 -4.96 -27.90 0.10
N GLU A 309 -6.19 -27.89 -0.40
CA GLU A 309 -6.50 -27.68 -1.82
C GLU A 309 -7.18 -26.34 -2.03
N HIS A 310 -6.73 -25.60 -3.04
CA HIS A 310 -7.29 -24.32 -3.43
C HIS A 310 -8.25 -24.51 -4.60
N ILE A 311 -9.45 -23.93 -4.49
CA ILE A 311 -10.46 -23.82 -5.55
C ILE A 311 -10.96 -22.39 -5.69
N PHE A 312 -11.30 -22.01 -6.92
CA PHE A 312 -11.97 -20.76 -7.23
C PHE A 312 -13.42 -21.09 -7.61
N ILE A 313 -14.37 -20.35 -7.05
CA ILE A 313 -15.78 -20.52 -7.35
C ILE A 313 -16.47 -19.21 -7.65
N ASP A 314 -17.44 -19.26 -8.54
CA ASP A 314 -18.36 -18.17 -8.87
C ASP A 314 -19.81 -18.52 -8.49
N LEU A 315 -20.77 -17.62 -8.77
CA LEU A 315 -22.18 -17.85 -8.41
C LEU A 315 -22.78 -19.00 -9.23
N GLU A 316 -22.37 -19.17 -10.48
CA GLU A 316 -22.77 -20.28 -11.35
C GLU A 316 -22.34 -21.63 -10.76
N ASN A 317 -21.10 -21.75 -10.26
CA ASN A 317 -20.60 -22.99 -9.62
C ASN A 317 -21.40 -23.36 -8.36
N VAL A 318 -21.91 -22.38 -7.64
CA VAL A 318 -22.80 -22.60 -6.48
C VAL A 318 -24.17 -23.06 -6.98
N GLN A 319 -24.76 -22.36 -7.95
CA GLN A 319 -26.11 -22.62 -8.45
C GLN A 319 -26.26 -23.97 -9.14
N ASN A 320 -25.21 -24.46 -9.81
CA ASN A 320 -25.23 -25.76 -10.50
C ASN A 320 -24.71 -26.92 -9.63
N GLY A 321 -24.36 -26.67 -8.36
CA GLY A 321 -23.88 -27.68 -7.42
C GLY A 321 -22.43 -28.16 -7.63
N GLN A 322 -21.70 -27.58 -8.59
CA GLN A 322 -20.31 -27.94 -8.84
C GLN A 322 -19.41 -27.62 -7.62
N PHE A 323 -19.68 -26.52 -6.91
CA PHE A 323 -18.95 -26.18 -5.69
C PHE A 323 -19.05 -27.26 -4.62
N GLU A 324 -20.27 -27.73 -4.29
CA GLU A 324 -20.46 -28.77 -3.27
C GLU A 324 -19.74 -30.07 -3.67
N LYS A 325 -19.78 -30.43 -4.95
CA LYS A 325 -19.06 -31.60 -5.48
C LYS A 325 -17.55 -31.47 -5.32
N GLU A 326 -16.96 -30.33 -5.65
CA GLU A 326 -15.53 -30.09 -5.51
C GLU A 326 -15.10 -30.06 -4.04
N PHE A 327 -15.85 -29.36 -3.19
CA PHE A 327 -15.59 -29.28 -1.76
C PHE A 327 -15.65 -30.67 -1.09
N ASN A 328 -16.68 -31.46 -1.37
CA ASN A 328 -16.79 -32.83 -0.86
C ASN A 328 -15.64 -33.73 -1.32
N ALA A 329 -15.09 -33.48 -2.52
CA ALA A 329 -13.91 -34.21 -2.99
C ALA A 329 -12.66 -33.84 -2.18
N ILE A 330 -12.49 -32.56 -1.78
CA ILE A 330 -11.38 -32.13 -0.91
C ILE A 330 -11.54 -32.78 0.48
N VAL A 331 -12.74 -32.71 1.05
CA VAL A 331 -13.08 -33.33 2.34
C VAL A 331 -12.81 -34.83 2.35
N SER A 332 -13.13 -35.55 1.28
CA SER A 332 -12.89 -37.00 1.20
C SER A 332 -11.41 -37.37 1.13
N ARG A 333 -10.56 -36.46 0.65
CA ARG A 333 -9.09 -36.56 0.71
C ARG A 333 -8.51 -36.12 2.05
N GLN A 334 -9.34 -35.63 2.97
CA GLN A 334 -8.94 -35.13 4.30
C GLN A 334 -8.00 -33.91 4.25
N HIS A 335 -8.01 -33.16 3.15
CA HIS A 335 -7.29 -31.89 3.06
C HIS A 335 -8.17 -30.73 3.55
N ASP A 336 -7.56 -29.69 4.10
CA ASP A 336 -8.20 -28.40 4.30
C ASP A 336 -8.53 -27.74 2.95
N ALA A 337 -9.39 -26.71 2.96
CA ALA A 337 -9.82 -26.04 1.74
C ALA A 337 -9.42 -24.56 1.75
N ILE A 338 -8.87 -24.06 0.65
CA ILE A 338 -8.73 -22.64 0.36
C ILE A 338 -9.78 -22.33 -0.71
N VAL A 339 -10.73 -21.45 -0.40
CA VAL A 339 -11.89 -21.19 -1.28
C VAL A 339 -11.91 -19.72 -1.64
N SER A 340 -11.65 -19.41 -2.91
CA SER A 340 -11.70 -18.07 -3.46
C SER A 340 -13.03 -17.81 -4.16
N ILE A 341 -13.83 -16.87 -3.64
CA ILE A 341 -15.13 -16.49 -4.17
C ILE A 341 -15.00 -15.33 -5.14
N GLU A 342 -15.46 -15.54 -6.37
CA GLU A 342 -15.46 -14.61 -7.48
C GLU A 342 -16.92 -14.30 -7.91
N PRO A 343 -17.57 -13.26 -7.35
CA PRO A 343 -19.01 -13.04 -7.52
C PRO A 343 -19.40 -12.40 -8.88
N TRP A 344 -19.09 -13.01 -10.02
CA TRP A 344 -19.34 -12.39 -11.36
C TRP A 344 -20.03 -13.27 -12.40
N ARG A 345 -19.87 -14.61 -12.40
CA ARG A 345 -20.63 -15.50 -13.31
C ARG A 345 -21.86 -16.04 -12.63
N ASP A 346 -22.97 -16.02 -13.36
CA ASP A 346 -24.29 -16.20 -12.80
C ASP A 346 -25.24 -16.80 -13.85
N LEU A 347 -25.94 -17.89 -13.49
CA LEU A 347 -26.98 -18.48 -14.33
C LEU A 347 -28.27 -17.67 -14.30
N LYS A 348 -28.49 -16.88 -13.24
CA LYS A 348 -29.56 -15.88 -13.21
C LYS A 348 -29.06 -14.71 -14.06
N VAL A 349 -29.85 -14.28 -15.05
CA VAL A 349 -29.47 -13.19 -15.97
C VAL A 349 -29.49 -11.82 -15.24
N ARG A 350 -28.56 -11.65 -14.32
CA ARG A 350 -28.21 -10.41 -13.63
C ARG A 350 -27.00 -9.86 -14.39
N LYS A 351 -27.18 -8.89 -15.28
CA LYS A 351 -26.04 -8.21 -15.92
C LYS A 351 -25.35 -7.38 -14.84
N ASP A 352 -24.25 -7.89 -14.29
CA ASP A 352 -23.74 -7.38 -13.03
C ASP A 352 -22.42 -6.61 -13.16
N SER A 353 -22.55 -5.33 -13.49
CA SER A 353 -21.43 -4.37 -13.33
C SER A 353 -21.39 -3.76 -11.92
N ASN A 354 -22.28 -4.16 -11.00
CA ASN A 354 -22.44 -3.59 -9.67
C ASN A 354 -22.34 -4.66 -8.57
N VAL A 355 -21.41 -5.59 -8.75
CA VAL A 355 -21.29 -6.80 -7.93
C VAL A 355 -21.23 -6.49 -6.44
N LEU A 356 -20.41 -5.51 -6.04
CA LEU A 356 -20.28 -5.12 -4.63
C LEU A 356 -21.54 -4.45 -4.07
N GLY A 357 -22.25 -3.67 -4.88
CA GLY A 357 -23.54 -3.10 -4.51
C GLY A 357 -24.60 -4.19 -4.31
N ASN A 358 -24.59 -5.20 -5.18
CA ASN A 358 -25.54 -6.31 -5.11
C ASN A 358 -25.27 -7.25 -3.93
N VAL A 359 -24.01 -7.40 -3.52
CA VAL A 359 -23.64 -8.03 -2.24
C VAL A 359 -24.35 -7.35 -1.07
N ILE A 360 -24.18 -6.03 -0.91
CA ILE A 360 -24.73 -5.32 0.27
C ILE A 360 -26.25 -5.17 0.23
N ASN A 361 -26.87 -5.31 -0.95
CA ASN A 361 -28.32 -5.29 -1.13
C ASN A 361 -28.97 -6.69 -0.98
N GLY A 362 -28.19 -7.72 -0.64
CA GLY A 362 -28.68 -9.08 -0.41
C GLY A 362 -29.10 -9.84 -1.67
N VAL A 363 -28.68 -9.38 -2.85
CA VAL A 363 -29.07 -10.01 -4.13
C VAL A 363 -28.55 -11.44 -4.23
N TYR A 364 -27.41 -11.75 -3.60
CA TYR A 364 -26.76 -13.05 -3.62
C TYR A 364 -26.97 -13.88 -2.34
N ASP A 365 -27.92 -13.50 -1.48
CA ASP A 365 -28.10 -14.14 -0.17
C ASP A 365 -28.41 -15.64 -0.25
N ALA A 366 -29.15 -16.05 -1.29
CA ALA A 366 -29.44 -17.46 -1.52
C ALA A 366 -28.15 -18.25 -1.82
N GLU A 367 -27.28 -17.71 -2.69
CA GLU A 367 -25.99 -18.29 -3.02
C GLU A 367 -25.03 -18.26 -1.80
N PHE A 368 -25.03 -17.19 -1.01
CA PHE A 368 -24.20 -17.11 0.20
C PHE A 368 -24.66 -18.11 1.27
N ALA A 369 -25.98 -18.28 1.47
CA ALA A 369 -26.51 -19.30 2.37
C ALA A 369 -26.06 -20.70 1.95
N GLU A 370 -26.06 -20.97 0.65
CA GLU A 370 -25.58 -22.24 0.12
C GLU A 370 -24.07 -22.42 0.30
N ILE A 371 -23.28 -21.37 0.04
CA ILE A 371 -21.83 -21.40 0.29
C ILE A 371 -21.54 -21.76 1.75
N TYR A 372 -22.13 -21.04 2.71
CA TYR A 372 -21.89 -21.30 4.13
C TYR A 372 -22.45 -22.64 4.62
N ARG A 373 -23.53 -23.14 4.02
CA ARG A 373 -24.04 -24.50 4.27
C ARG A 373 -23.01 -25.54 3.86
N VAL A 374 -22.48 -25.46 2.63
CA VAL A 374 -21.48 -26.40 2.10
C VAL A 374 -20.19 -26.33 2.92
N LEU A 375 -19.67 -25.13 3.18
CA LEU A 375 -18.44 -24.93 3.96
C LEU A 375 -18.55 -25.42 5.41
N SER A 376 -19.77 -25.52 5.94
CA SER A 376 -20.00 -26.04 7.28
C SER A 376 -20.04 -27.58 7.34
N THR A 377 -20.01 -28.24 6.18
CA THR A 377 -19.91 -29.71 6.10
C THR A 377 -18.47 -30.16 6.38
N GLY A 378 -18.31 -31.34 6.99
CA GLY A 378 -16.98 -31.89 7.29
C GLY A 378 -16.30 -31.29 8.54
N LYS A 379 -15.04 -31.67 8.73
CA LYS A 379 -14.22 -31.32 9.90
C LYS A 379 -13.03 -30.43 9.56
N GLN A 380 -12.81 -30.17 8.28
CA GLN A 380 -11.70 -29.43 7.71
C GLN A 380 -11.75 -27.95 8.10
N THR A 381 -10.58 -27.31 8.14
CA THR A 381 -10.47 -25.86 8.17
C THR A 381 -10.69 -25.33 6.76
N VAL A 382 -11.41 -24.21 6.65
CA VAL A 382 -11.66 -23.52 5.38
C VAL A 382 -11.05 -22.13 5.44
N TYR A 383 -10.19 -21.80 4.50
CA TYR A 383 -9.66 -20.46 4.31
C TYR A 383 -10.46 -19.77 3.20
N LEU A 384 -11.42 -18.96 3.60
CA LEU A 384 -12.39 -18.32 2.72
C LEU A 384 -11.91 -16.93 2.30
N ARG A 385 -11.60 -16.77 1.01
CA ARG A 385 -11.14 -15.52 0.39
C ARG A 385 -12.23 -14.95 -0.51
N PHE A 386 -12.58 -13.68 -0.36
CA PHE A 386 -13.66 -13.05 -1.12
C PHE A 386 -13.14 -11.84 -1.91
N ALA A 387 -13.52 -11.76 -3.20
CA ALA A 387 -13.26 -10.61 -4.07
C ALA A 387 -11.79 -10.10 -3.95
N HIS A 388 -10.86 -10.99 -4.29
CA HIS A 388 -9.41 -10.78 -4.17
C HIS A 388 -8.88 -9.75 -5.19
N GLU A 389 -7.67 -9.23 -4.96
CA GLU A 389 -6.97 -8.32 -5.88
C GLU A 389 -7.76 -7.06 -6.28
N MET A 390 -8.60 -6.57 -5.36
CA MET A 390 -9.51 -5.45 -5.58
C MET A 390 -8.80 -4.12 -5.86
N GLU A 391 -7.57 -3.97 -5.38
CA GLU A 391 -6.83 -2.71 -5.39
C GLU A 391 -6.09 -2.44 -6.69
N ILE A 392 -5.89 -3.46 -7.52
CA ILE A 392 -5.13 -3.32 -8.76
C ILE A 392 -5.85 -2.31 -9.67
N PRO A 393 -5.17 -1.26 -10.18
CA PRO A 393 -5.77 -0.19 -10.97
C PRO A 393 -6.08 -0.62 -12.42
N ILE A 394 -6.68 -1.79 -12.60
CA ILE A 394 -7.16 -2.36 -13.87
C ILE A 394 -8.61 -2.85 -13.71
N HIS A 395 -9.22 -3.31 -14.80
CA HIS A 395 -10.60 -3.82 -14.80
C HIS A 395 -10.67 -5.28 -15.30
N ARG A 396 -9.89 -6.18 -14.67
CA ARG A 396 -9.96 -7.63 -14.95
C ARG A 396 -11.16 -8.26 -14.24
N TYR A 397 -11.44 -7.83 -13.01
CA TYR A 397 -12.60 -8.27 -12.23
C TYR A 397 -13.62 -7.14 -12.03
N ALA A 398 -14.90 -7.49 -11.91
CA ALA A 398 -15.98 -6.50 -11.75
C ALA A 398 -15.88 -5.69 -10.43
N TRP A 399 -15.20 -6.23 -9.42
CA TRP A 399 -14.98 -5.56 -8.13
C TRP A 399 -13.67 -4.74 -8.06
N GLN A 400 -12.81 -4.81 -9.07
CA GLN A 400 -11.55 -4.05 -9.09
C GLN A 400 -11.77 -2.57 -9.32
N SER A 401 -10.93 -1.74 -8.67
CA SER A 401 -10.91 -0.28 -8.86
C SER A 401 -12.26 0.42 -8.58
N GLN A 402 -13.17 -0.24 -7.86
CA GLN A 402 -14.43 0.31 -7.35
C GLN A 402 -14.20 1.27 -6.17
N ASP A 403 -15.27 1.79 -5.56
CA ASP A 403 -15.19 2.56 -4.31
C ASP A 403 -14.66 1.65 -3.17
N PRO A 404 -13.50 1.96 -2.55
CA PRO A 404 -12.97 1.19 -1.44
C PRO A 404 -13.92 1.06 -0.25
N ALA A 405 -14.75 2.07 0.04
CA ALA A 405 -15.74 2.00 1.10
C ALA A 405 -16.85 0.98 0.76
N LEU A 406 -17.27 0.91 -0.51
CA LEU A 406 -18.25 -0.08 -0.97
C LEU A 406 -17.68 -1.50 -0.87
N TYR A 407 -16.42 -1.71 -1.25
CA TYR A 407 -15.75 -2.99 -1.08
C TYR A 407 -15.67 -3.41 0.38
N ILE A 408 -15.27 -2.51 1.28
CA ILE A 408 -15.19 -2.82 2.72
C ILE A 408 -16.56 -3.26 3.24
N LYS A 409 -17.63 -2.56 2.87
CA LYS A 409 -19.01 -2.96 3.24
C LYS A 409 -19.37 -4.34 2.69
N ALA A 410 -19.09 -4.61 1.41
CA ALA A 410 -19.38 -5.89 0.77
C ALA A 410 -18.59 -7.05 1.40
N PHE A 411 -17.30 -6.85 1.67
CA PHE A 411 -16.45 -7.84 2.35
C PHE A 411 -16.98 -8.14 3.75
N ARG A 412 -17.28 -7.10 4.54
CA ARG A 412 -17.87 -7.26 5.89
C ARG A 412 -19.22 -7.95 5.86
N TYR A 413 -20.06 -7.63 4.87
CA TYR A 413 -21.36 -8.27 4.67
C TYR A 413 -21.19 -9.78 4.44
N PHE A 414 -20.37 -10.16 3.46
CA PHE A 414 -20.11 -11.56 3.13
C PHE A 414 -19.47 -12.33 4.30
N MET A 415 -18.48 -11.75 4.96
CA MET A 415 -17.76 -12.40 6.07
C MET A 415 -18.56 -12.50 7.37
N ASN A 416 -19.66 -11.75 7.50
CA ASN A 416 -20.58 -11.84 8.65
C ASN A 416 -21.90 -12.54 8.29
N PHE A 417 -21.99 -13.12 7.09
CA PHE A 417 -23.16 -13.86 6.66
C PHE A 417 -23.36 -15.16 7.45
N ASP A 418 -22.28 -15.78 7.93
CA ASP A 418 -22.34 -16.96 8.81
C ASP A 418 -22.93 -16.63 10.18
N LYS A 419 -24.22 -16.94 10.35
CA LYS A 419 -24.92 -16.78 11.62
C LYS A 419 -24.46 -17.77 12.70
N LEU A 420 -23.85 -18.89 12.31
CA LEU A 420 -23.37 -19.93 13.23
C LEU A 420 -21.97 -19.61 13.79
N LYS A 421 -21.26 -18.63 13.21
CA LYS A 421 -19.88 -18.24 13.58
C LYS A 421 -18.96 -19.46 13.65
N ASN A 422 -18.99 -20.29 12.61
CA ASN A 422 -18.19 -21.50 12.51
C ASN A 422 -16.70 -21.16 12.51
N LYS A 423 -16.04 -21.42 13.65
CA LYS A 423 -14.62 -21.09 13.87
C LYS A 423 -13.64 -21.81 12.94
N ARG A 424 -14.11 -22.81 12.18
CA ARG A 424 -13.31 -23.51 11.15
C ARG A 424 -13.22 -22.71 9.85
N ILE A 425 -14.14 -21.79 9.61
CA ILE A 425 -14.09 -20.88 8.46
C ILE A 425 -13.22 -19.67 8.86
N LYS A 426 -12.01 -19.63 8.32
CA LYS A 426 -11.04 -18.55 8.47
C LYS A 426 -11.25 -17.52 7.37
N LYS A 427 -11.41 -16.26 7.77
CA LYS A 427 -11.68 -15.13 6.89
C LYS A 427 -10.38 -14.58 6.32
N VAL A 428 -10.22 -14.62 5.01
CA VAL A 428 -9.00 -14.17 4.31
C VAL A 428 -9.31 -12.92 3.51
N TRP A 429 -8.65 -11.82 3.85
CA TRP A 429 -8.63 -10.62 3.01
C TRP A 429 -7.45 -10.70 2.05
N GLY A 430 -7.72 -10.76 0.75
CA GLY A 430 -6.70 -11.07 -0.26
C GLY A 430 -6.46 -9.97 -1.28
N PRO A 431 -5.78 -8.87 -0.92
CA PRO A 431 -5.21 -7.96 -1.91
C PRO A 431 -4.11 -8.68 -2.72
N ALA A 432 -3.72 -8.09 -3.85
CA ALA A 432 -2.49 -8.46 -4.53
C ALA A 432 -1.26 -8.15 -3.66
N GLY A 433 -1.37 -7.14 -2.79
CA GLY A 433 -0.30 -6.58 -1.96
C GLY A 433 0.41 -5.41 -2.64
N ASP A 434 -0.25 -4.78 -3.60
CA ASP A 434 0.30 -3.65 -4.33
C ASP A 434 0.24 -2.34 -3.52
N ARG A 435 0.90 -1.30 -4.03
CA ARG A 435 0.93 -0.01 -3.33
C ARG A 435 -0.51 0.51 -3.16
N GLY A 436 -0.89 0.86 -1.93
CA GLY A 436 -2.23 1.36 -1.61
C GLY A 436 -3.26 0.31 -1.19
N SER A 437 -2.91 -0.97 -1.04
CA SER A 437 -3.85 -2.01 -0.58
C SER A 437 -4.56 -1.66 0.73
N MET A 438 -3.90 -0.97 1.67
CA MET A 438 -4.48 -0.61 2.97
C MET A 438 -5.71 0.34 2.87
N GLU A 439 -5.90 1.03 1.74
CA GLU A 439 -7.13 1.77 1.48
C GLU A 439 -8.38 0.87 1.53
N TRP A 440 -8.21 -0.42 1.20
CA TRP A 440 -9.25 -1.44 1.09
C TRP A 440 -9.37 -2.35 2.32
N TRP A 441 -8.58 -2.10 3.37
CA TRP A 441 -8.58 -2.90 4.59
C TRP A 441 -9.96 -2.89 5.29
N PRO A 442 -10.62 -4.06 5.47
CA PRO A 442 -11.99 -4.14 5.98
C PRO A 442 -12.12 -4.16 7.52
N GLY A 443 -10.99 -4.26 8.24
CA GLY A 443 -10.98 -4.30 9.70
C GLY A 443 -10.53 -5.66 10.27
N GLY A 444 -9.90 -5.62 11.45
CA GLY A 444 -9.33 -6.81 12.08
C GLY A 444 -10.36 -7.80 12.61
N ASP A 445 -11.58 -7.33 12.88
CA ASP A 445 -12.70 -8.11 13.43
C ASP A 445 -13.34 -9.07 12.40
N VAL A 446 -13.11 -8.82 11.10
CA VAL A 446 -13.61 -9.65 10.00
C VAL A 446 -12.50 -10.31 9.19
N VAL A 447 -11.25 -10.27 9.68
CA VAL A 447 -10.09 -10.86 8.99
C VAL A 447 -9.24 -11.66 9.97
N ASP A 448 -9.09 -12.95 9.66
CA ASP A 448 -8.15 -13.83 10.36
C ASP A 448 -6.76 -13.82 9.70
N TYR A 449 -6.70 -13.74 8.37
CA TYR A 449 -5.46 -13.73 7.59
C TYR A 449 -5.48 -12.64 6.51
N ILE A 450 -4.35 -11.97 6.32
CA ILE A 450 -4.11 -11.24 5.07
C ILE A 450 -3.52 -12.19 4.02
N SER A 451 -3.81 -11.92 2.76
CA SER A 451 -3.23 -12.63 1.62
C SER A 451 -2.46 -11.69 0.73
N ILE A 452 -1.45 -12.22 0.05
CA ILE A 452 -0.70 -11.56 -1.02
C ILE A 452 -0.48 -12.55 -2.16
N ALA A 453 -0.41 -12.04 -3.39
CA ALA A 453 -0.07 -12.82 -4.58
C ALA A 453 1.41 -12.60 -4.96
N ILE A 454 2.17 -13.67 -5.19
CA ILE A 454 3.60 -13.61 -5.52
C ILE A 454 3.91 -14.37 -6.82
N TYR A 455 4.00 -13.64 -7.92
CA TYR A 455 4.45 -14.18 -9.19
C TYR A 455 5.81 -13.59 -9.55
N GLY A 456 6.77 -14.44 -9.93
CA GLY A 456 8.13 -13.99 -10.28
C GLY A 456 8.18 -13.05 -11.49
N LEU A 457 7.09 -12.89 -12.23
CA LEU A 457 7.03 -12.12 -13.47
C LEU A 457 6.48 -10.69 -13.24
N PRO A 458 7.35 -9.67 -13.03
CA PRO A 458 6.88 -8.29 -12.86
C PRO A 458 6.42 -7.63 -14.17
N ASP A 459 6.94 -8.11 -15.30
CA ASP A 459 6.60 -7.64 -16.64
C ASP A 459 6.36 -8.84 -17.55
N LYS A 460 5.22 -8.83 -18.22
CA LYS A 460 4.82 -9.84 -19.22
C LYS A 460 5.85 -10.03 -20.35
N ASN A 461 6.66 -9.02 -20.64
CA ASN A 461 7.66 -9.03 -21.70
C ASN A 461 8.96 -9.74 -21.31
N ILE A 462 9.12 -10.16 -20.05
CA ILE A 462 10.30 -10.91 -19.62
C ILE A 462 10.25 -12.31 -20.25
N THR A 463 11.20 -12.56 -21.16
CA THR A 463 11.44 -13.86 -21.82
C THR A 463 12.59 -14.64 -21.21
N ASP A 464 13.56 -13.93 -20.62
CA ASP A 464 14.70 -14.50 -19.90
C ASP A 464 14.30 -14.82 -18.45
N PRO A 465 14.26 -16.10 -18.04
CA PRO A 465 13.84 -16.49 -16.70
C PRO A 465 14.63 -15.80 -15.59
N GLU A 466 15.92 -15.54 -15.78
CA GLU A 466 16.81 -14.95 -14.75
C GLU A 466 16.51 -13.47 -14.45
N LYS A 467 15.66 -12.82 -15.27
CA LYS A 467 15.19 -11.45 -15.03
C LYS A 467 13.88 -11.37 -14.23
N GLN A 468 13.30 -12.52 -13.88
CA GLN A 468 12.18 -12.57 -12.96
C GLN A 468 12.60 -12.11 -11.56
N GLU A 469 11.72 -11.42 -10.84
CA GLU A 469 11.97 -11.03 -9.47
C GLU A 469 12.05 -12.26 -8.55
N SER A 470 12.90 -12.20 -7.54
CA SER A 470 12.96 -13.24 -6.51
C SER A 470 11.71 -13.20 -5.63
N PHE A 471 11.33 -14.37 -5.09
CA PHE A 471 10.28 -14.45 -4.08
C PHE A 471 10.52 -13.48 -2.91
N GLU A 472 11.76 -13.43 -2.42
CA GLU A 472 12.17 -12.56 -1.30
C GLU A 472 11.91 -11.08 -1.57
N ALA A 473 12.30 -10.57 -2.75
CA ALA A 473 12.13 -9.17 -3.10
C ALA A 473 10.64 -8.79 -3.14
N ILE A 474 9.81 -9.63 -3.75
CA ILE A 474 8.36 -9.41 -3.82
C ILE A 474 7.75 -9.51 -2.42
N TYR A 475 8.10 -10.55 -1.65
CA TYR A 475 7.61 -10.76 -0.30
C TYR A 475 7.92 -9.56 0.60
N ASN A 476 9.19 -9.14 0.69
CA ASN A 476 9.61 -8.03 1.55
C ASN A 476 8.86 -6.74 1.18
N ARG A 477 8.73 -6.45 -0.11
CA ARG A 477 7.99 -5.28 -0.61
C ARG A 477 6.51 -5.32 -0.23
N LYS A 478 5.85 -6.46 -0.41
CA LYS A 478 4.40 -6.60 -0.17
C LYS A 478 4.08 -6.72 1.32
N ALA A 479 4.81 -7.52 2.08
CA ALA A 479 4.64 -7.65 3.52
C ALA A 479 4.81 -6.29 4.24
N TYR A 480 5.78 -5.47 3.83
CA TYR A 480 5.98 -4.12 4.37
C TYR A 480 4.76 -3.20 4.17
N ARG A 481 4.12 -3.25 3.00
CA ARG A 481 2.88 -2.50 2.71
C ARG A 481 1.73 -2.91 3.60
N MET A 482 1.66 -4.18 3.97
CA MET A 482 0.57 -4.73 4.78
C MET A 482 0.80 -4.65 6.28
N ARG A 483 1.96 -4.15 6.75
CA ARG A 483 2.39 -4.23 8.16
C ARG A 483 1.40 -3.62 9.16
N LEU A 484 0.60 -2.66 8.73
CA LEU A 484 -0.42 -2.01 9.57
C LEU A 484 -1.71 -2.83 9.76
N ALA A 485 -1.93 -3.89 8.97
CA ALA A 485 -3.06 -4.79 9.17
C ALA A 485 -2.88 -5.70 10.41
N ASN A 486 -1.63 -5.97 10.79
CA ASN A 486 -1.26 -6.80 11.95
C ASN A 486 -2.02 -8.15 12.01
N LYS A 487 -2.04 -8.88 10.90
CA LYS A 487 -2.57 -10.25 10.81
C LYS A 487 -1.53 -11.19 10.22
N PRO A 488 -1.59 -12.50 10.51
CA PRO A 488 -0.77 -13.49 9.84
C PRO A 488 -1.01 -13.48 8.32
N ILE A 489 0.03 -13.87 7.58
CA ILE A 489 0.04 -13.91 6.12
C ILE A 489 -0.30 -15.32 5.65
N PHE A 490 -1.24 -15.42 4.72
CA PHE A 490 -1.46 -16.60 3.88
C PHE A 490 -1.17 -16.22 2.44
N ILE A 491 -0.07 -16.71 1.87
CA ILE A 491 0.28 -16.46 0.45
C ILE A 491 -0.60 -17.37 -0.41
N THR A 492 -1.81 -16.91 -0.75
CA THR A 492 -2.82 -17.77 -1.40
C THR A 492 -2.47 -18.10 -2.85
N GLU A 493 -1.56 -17.35 -3.45
CA GLU A 493 -1.07 -17.57 -4.80
C GLU A 493 0.40 -17.24 -4.90
N PHE A 494 1.20 -18.20 -5.35
CA PHE A 494 2.53 -17.92 -5.85
C PHE A 494 2.94 -18.86 -6.98
N GLY A 495 3.79 -18.37 -7.88
CA GLY A 495 4.21 -19.10 -9.07
C GLY A 495 5.42 -18.48 -9.76
N VAL A 496 6.16 -19.32 -10.49
CA VAL A 496 7.31 -18.90 -11.29
C VAL A 496 7.31 -19.66 -12.63
N LYS A 497 7.64 -18.98 -13.73
CA LYS A 497 7.72 -19.60 -15.06
C LYS A 497 9.16 -19.86 -15.45
N GLY A 498 9.40 -20.81 -16.35
CA GLY A 498 10.74 -21.06 -16.93
C GLY A 498 11.07 -22.54 -16.95
N PRO A 499 12.30 -22.90 -17.35
CA PRO A 499 12.79 -24.27 -17.27
C PRO A 499 12.71 -24.82 -15.84
N GLU A 500 12.53 -26.14 -15.73
CA GLU A 500 12.32 -26.83 -14.45
C GLU A 500 13.45 -26.57 -13.44
N ASP A 501 14.71 -26.51 -13.90
CA ASP A 501 15.86 -26.26 -13.02
C ASP A 501 15.87 -24.83 -12.46
N PHE A 502 15.38 -23.86 -13.23
CA PHE A 502 15.17 -22.48 -12.77
C PHE A 502 14.04 -22.42 -11.75
N GLN A 503 12.89 -23.04 -12.04
CA GLN A 503 11.75 -23.08 -11.14
C GLN A 503 12.14 -23.73 -9.80
N GLN A 504 12.86 -24.85 -9.84
CA GLN A 504 13.37 -25.53 -8.65
C GLN A 504 14.26 -24.60 -7.82
N LYS A 505 15.25 -23.93 -8.42
CA LYS A 505 16.13 -22.97 -7.71
C LYS A 505 15.35 -21.81 -7.09
N TRP A 506 14.39 -21.25 -7.82
CA TRP A 506 13.56 -20.15 -7.33
C TRP A 506 12.69 -20.61 -6.15
N LEU A 507 12.09 -21.80 -6.25
CA LEU A 507 11.29 -22.39 -5.18
C LEU A 507 12.12 -22.78 -3.95
N SER A 508 13.35 -23.28 -4.10
CA SER A 508 14.23 -23.54 -2.94
C SER A 508 14.55 -22.25 -2.19
N LYS A 509 14.69 -21.11 -2.90
CA LYS A 509 14.86 -19.80 -2.26
C LYS A 509 13.57 -19.34 -1.59
N ALA A 510 12.41 -19.53 -2.25
CA ALA A 510 11.11 -19.24 -1.65
C ALA A 510 10.88 -20.02 -0.35
N ALA A 511 11.21 -21.31 -0.32
CA ALA A 511 11.11 -22.16 0.87
C ALA A 511 11.93 -21.61 2.05
N LYS A 512 13.15 -21.11 1.80
CA LYS A 512 13.99 -20.50 2.84
C LYS A 512 13.38 -19.22 3.40
N VAL A 513 12.85 -18.36 2.52
CA VAL A 513 12.15 -17.14 2.94
C VAL A 513 10.92 -17.50 3.77
N ILE A 514 10.11 -18.47 3.31
CA ILE A 514 8.92 -18.89 4.05
C ILE A 514 9.30 -19.46 5.42
N GLY A 515 10.35 -20.30 5.50
CA GLY A 515 10.84 -20.86 6.76
C GLY A 515 11.38 -19.82 7.74
N SER A 516 11.93 -18.69 7.25
CA SER A 516 12.48 -17.63 8.10
C SER A 516 11.44 -16.61 8.60
N HIS A 517 10.20 -16.63 8.08
CA HIS A 517 9.16 -15.64 8.39
C HIS A 517 7.95 -16.30 9.10
N PRO A 518 7.92 -16.34 10.45
CA PRO A 518 6.89 -17.05 11.22
C PRO A 518 5.48 -16.45 11.12
N GLU A 519 5.36 -15.23 10.61
CA GLU A 519 4.08 -14.61 10.27
C GLU A 519 3.40 -15.26 9.06
N ILE A 520 4.14 -15.98 8.21
CA ILE A 520 3.57 -16.76 7.12
C ILE A 520 3.01 -18.07 7.69
N ARG A 521 1.68 -18.19 7.70
CA ARG A 521 0.94 -19.34 8.23
C ARG A 521 0.41 -20.29 7.17
N GLY A 522 0.46 -19.88 5.91
CA GLY A 522 0.06 -20.72 4.79
C GLY A 522 0.60 -20.20 3.46
N VAL A 523 0.82 -21.13 2.53
CA VAL A 523 1.21 -20.85 1.15
C VAL A 523 0.41 -21.75 0.22
N SER A 524 0.02 -21.25 -0.95
CA SER A 524 -0.68 -22.02 -1.97
C SER A 524 -0.02 -21.83 -3.34
N TYR A 525 0.61 -22.89 -3.85
CA TYR A 525 1.27 -22.85 -5.16
C TYR A 525 0.25 -22.88 -6.28
N PHE A 526 0.38 -22.00 -7.27
CA PHE A 526 -0.51 -21.93 -8.42
C PHE A 526 0.00 -22.83 -9.55
N ASN A 527 -0.48 -24.07 -9.63
CA ASN A 527 -0.01 -25.09 -10.57
C ASN A 527 -0.87 -25.15 -11.84
N LEU A 528 -0.89 -24.06 -12.61
CA LEU A 528 -1.62 -23.99 -13.87
C LEU A 528 -1.02 -22.94 -14.80
N ALA A 529 -1.14 -23.15 -16.11
CA ALA A 529 -0.93 -22.07 -17.08
C ALA A 529 -2.02 -21.01 -16.97
N ASP A 530 -1.64 -19.73 -16.97
CA ASP A 530 -2.60 -18.64 -16.86
C ASP A 530 -3.50 -18.56 -18.11
N ASN A 531 -4.61 -17.84 -17.99
CA ASN A 531 -5.61 -17.71 -19.05
C ASN A 531 -5.02 -16.92 -20.25
N PRO A 532 -4.84 -17.52 -21.43
CA PRO A 532 -4.24 -16.84 -22.59
C PRO A 532 -5.01 -15.58 -23.02
N LYS A 533 -6.32 -15.49 -22.73
CA LYS A 533 -7.15 -14.34 -23.10
C LYS A 533 -6.74 -13.03 -22.43
N VAL A 534 -6.01 -13.08 -21.30
CA VAL A 534 -5.61 -11.85 -20.56
C VAL A 534 -4.21 -11.34 -20.95
N TRP A 535 -3.47 -12.08 -21.78
CA TRP A 535 -2.08 -11.76 -22.14
C TRP A 535 -1.91 -11.15 -23.53
N GLY A 536 -3.00 -10.91 -24.26
CA GLY A 536 -2.98 -10.35 -25.60
C GLY A 536 -2.29 -11.29 -26.59
N ASN A 537 -1.24 -10.80 -27.28
CA ASN A 537 -0.50 -11.59 -28.27
C ASN A 537 0.70 -12.36 -27.69
N ILE A 538 0.91 -12.32 -26.38
CA ILE A 538 2.03 -12.99 -25.71
C ILE A 538 1.52 -14.31 -25.11
N PRO A 539 2.31 -15.41 -25.18
CA PRO A 539 1.95 -16.66 -24.51
C PRO A 539 1.70 -16.42 -23.02
N ALA A 540 0.62 -16.99 -22.49
CA ALA A 540 0.40 -16.99 -21.05
C ALA A 540 1.56 -17.71 -20.34
N PRO A 541 1.99 -17.21 -19.17
CA PRO A 541 2.96 -17.91 -18.35
C PRO A 541 2.40 -19.27 -17.92
N ASP A 542 3.23 -20.30 -18.03
CA ASP A 542 2.96 -21.60 -17.41
C ASP A 542 3.64 -21.64 -16.05
N TRP A 543 2.83 -21.66 -14.98
CA TRP A 543 3.29 -21.75 -13.61
C TRP A 543 3.44 -23.21 -13.14
N SER A 544 3.08 -24.19 -13.98
CA SER A 544 3.13 -25.60 -13.59
C SER A 544 4.56 -26.06 -13.29
N VAL A 545 4.71 -26.97 -12.33
CA VAL A 545 5.98 -27.62 -11.97
C VAL A 545 5.83 -29.13 -11.95
N SER A 546 6.95 -29.85 -12.05
CA SER A 546 6.98 -31.30 -11.80
C SER A 546 6.70 -31.65 -10.34
N LYS A 547 6.34 -32.92 -10.11
CA LYS A 547 6.17 -33.46 -8.74
C LYS A 547 7.49 -33.40 -7.97
N GLU A 548 8.60 -33.66 -8.65
CA GLU A 548 9.94 -33.69 -8.09
C GLU A 548 10.37 -32.29 -7.61
N THR A 549 10.10 -31.25 -8.40
CA THR A 549 10.35 -29.86 -8.01
C THR A 549 9.48 -29.43 -6.83
N PHE A 550 8.19 -29.78 -6.84
CA PHE A 550 7.31 -29.49 -5.72
C PHE A 550 7.74 -30.22 -4.44
N GLN A 551 8.13 -31.50 -4.54
CA GLN A 551 8.68 -32.25 -3.42
C GLN A 551 9.96 -31.62 -2.87
N HIS A 552 10.85 -31.17 -3.76
CA HIS A 552 12.06 -30.47 -3.34
C HIS A 552 11.76 -29.18 -2.57
N PHE A 553 10.75 -28.41 -3.00
CA PHE A 553 10.26 -27.24 -2.27
C PHE A 553 9.79 -27.59 -0.85
N VAL A 554 8.93 -28.62 -0.71
CA VAL A 554 8.38 -29.05 0.58
C VAL A 554 9.47 -29.55 1.54
N THR A 555 10.42 -30.34 1.03
CA THR A 555 11.56 -30.81 1.82
C THR A 555 12.44 -29.64 2.26
N THR A 556 12.79 -28.73 1.35
CA THR A 556 13.61 -27.55 1.67
C THR A 556 12.93 -26.67 2.72
N LEU A 557 11.61 -26.50 2.62
CA LEU A 557 10.83 -25.72 3.59
C LEU A 557 10.80 -26.37 4.97
N SER A 558 10.83 -27.70 5.03
CA SER A 558 10.90 -28.45 6.29
C SER A 558 12.29 -28.33 6.93
N GLU A 559 13.34 -28.30 6.13
CA GLU A 559 14.75 -28.17 6.57
C GLU A 559 15.15 -26.75 6.96
N SER A 560 14.53 -25.72 6.37
CA SER A 560 14.89 -24.31 6.57
C SER A 560 14.37 -23.70 7.89
N ARG A 561 13.99 -24.54 8.86
CA ARG A 561 13.24 -24.15 10.06
C ARG A 561 14.11 -24.04 11.31
#